data_AF-A0AAV6QNT2-F1
#
_entry.id   AF-A0AAV6QNT2-F1
#
_cell.length_a   1.000
_cell.length_b   1.000
_cell.length_c   1.000
_cell.angle_alpha   90.00
_cell.angle_beta   90.00
_cell.angle_gamma   90.00
#
_symmetry.space_group_name_H-M   'P 1'
#
loop_
_entity.id
_entity.type
_entity.pdbx_description
1 polymer ?
#
loop_
_entity_poly.entity_id
_entity_poly.type
_entity_poly.pdbx_seq_one_letter_code
_entity_poly.pdbx_strand_id
1 'polypeptide(L)'
;MGSETSHEVDISAISLQWYETSLQQPCLLPDVGVDESLLMYSTTDSAADLQAFSNNLGSAGNASGLGALTMVIMELIVSVTNITNQTNNGSYGMFRSDFGKEEAPSVHGTAAYEYARNDEQSLEEELKRFEKELSCHLTILRNFLLFDGQMSSCAFKIWVNGAYLHVHVLIREARLKTHTGKTKTQFVQFISALIDLHLQDLDLLLGKYKTYKSGLTEVNGFDRCSEAGATVTCVKVGCTIVNNENKDVYCGVNHQSPTDPCDRSDLKEAFINRIFSLYSPVSSLKSHFINMKNNLRALIFQQPHPSQTET
;
A
#
# COMPACT_ATOMS: atom_id res chain seq x y z
N MET A 1 -52.89 -4.64 25.01
CA MET A 1 -51.64 -5.21 25.54
C MET A 1 -50.62 -5.13 24.42
N GLY A 2 -49.73 -4.15 24.50
CA GLY A 2 -48.70 -3.90 23.49
C GLY A 2 -47.53 -4.85 23.69
N SER A 3 -47.18 -5.57 22.63
CA SER A 3 -45.93 -6.32 22.53
C SER A 3 -45.00 -5.52 21.63
N GLU A 4 -44.35 -4.51 22.18
CA GLU A 4 -43.18 -3.89 21.57
C GLU A 4 -42.01 -4.88 21.69
N THR A 5 -41.99 -5.89 20.82
CA THR A 5 -40.75 -6.61 20.54
C THR A 5 -39.89 -5.68 19.70
N SER A 6 -39.11 -4.82 20.35
CA SER A 6 -38.01 -4.14 19.67
C SER A 6 -37.04 -5.22 19.20
N HIS A 7 -37.12 -5.61 17.94
CA HIS A 7 -36.05 -6.39 17.33
C HIS A 7 -34.79 -5.53 17.33
N GLU A 8 -33.89 -5.81 18.28
CA GLU A 8 -32.57 -5.22 18.31
C GLU A 8 -31.82 -5.73 17.09
N VAL A 9 -31.53 -4.83 16.16
CA VAL A 9 -30.79 -5.14 14.94
C VAL A 9 -29.35 -5.46 15.32
N ASP A 10 -28.89 -6.67 15.01
CA ASP A 10 -27.51 -7.09 15.29
C ASP A 10 -26.53 -6.49 14.26
N ILE A 11 -26.10 -5.25 14.55
CA ILE A 11 -25.11 -4.50 13.75
C ILE A 11 -23.82 -5.31 13.59
N SER A 12 -23.42 -6.05 14.62
CA SER A 12 -22.20 -6.84 14.62
C SER A 12 -22.28 -7.95 13.58
N ALA A 13 -23.37 -8.72 13.59
CA ALA A 13 -23.60 -9.78 12.61
C ALA A 13 -23.66 -9.25 11.17
N ILE A 14 -24.42 -8.18 10.92
CA ILE A 14 -24.59 -7.61 9.57
C ILE A 14 -23.26 -7.10 9.03
N SER A 15 -22.53 -6.31 9.82
CA SER A 15 -21.23 -5.77 9.40
C SER A 15 -20.20 -6.87 9.17
N LEU A 16 -20.25 -7.97 9.94
CA LEU A 16 -19.38 -9.12 9.74
C LEU A 16 -19.69 -9.83 8.42
N GLN A 17 -20.98 -10.07 8.14
CA GLN A 17 -21.41 -10.71 6.89
C GLN A 17 -21.00 -9.88 5.66
N TRP A 18 -21.15 -8.55 5.72
CA TRP A 18 -20.66 -7.66 4.66
C TRP A 18 -19.16 -7.76 4.49
N TYR A 19 -18.41 -7.76 5.58
CA TYR A 19 -16.95 -7.91 5.53
C TYR A 19 -16.54 -9.24 4.89
N GLU A 20 -17.12 -10.36 5.34
CA GLU A 20 -16.83 -11.70 4.80
C GLU A 20 -17.18 -11.82 3.31
N THR A 21 -18.33 -11.26 2.91
CA THR A 21 -18.72 -11.24 1.50
C THR A 21 -17.78 -10.35 0.67
N SER A 22 -17.31 -9.23 1.24
CA SER A 22 -16.36 -8.33 0.59
C SER A 22 -15.00 -8.99 0.35
N LEU A 23 -14.60 -9.98 1.15
CA LEU A 23 -13.38 -10.77 0.89
C LEU A 23 -13.50 -11.58 -0.41
N GLN A 24 -14.72 -11.94 -0.82
CA GLN A 24 -14.98 -12.62 -2.10
C GLN A 24 -15.19 -11.64 -3.26
N GLN A 25 -15.44 -10.36 -2.96
CA GLN A 25 -15.67 -9.28 -3.93
C GLN A 25 -14.73 -8.10 -3.62
N PRO A 26 -13.47 -8.15 -4.10
CA PRO A 26 -12.40 -7.28 -3.61
C PRO A 26 -12.62 -5.78 -3.82
N CYS A 27 -13.60 -5.37 -4.62
CA CYS A 27 -13.81 -3.97 -4.95
C CYS A 27 -14.26 -3.10 -3.76
N LEU A 28 -14.80 -3.69 -2.68
CA LEU A 28 -15.14 -2.95 -1.44
C LEU A 28 -13.94 -2.82 -0.50
N LEU A 29 -12.92 -3.66 -0.68
CA LEU A 29 -11.76 -3.69 0.16
C LEU A 29 -10.68 -2.76 -0.39
N PRO A 30 -9.94 -2.06 0.47
CA PRO A 30 -8.91 -1.16 0.04
C PRO A 30 -7.70 -1.91 -0.52
N ASP A 31 -7.12 -1.46 -1.64
CA ASP A 31 -5.80 -1.90 -2.09
C ASP A 31 -4.73 -0.94 -1.57
N VAL A 32 -4.22 -1.18 -0.36
CA VAL A 32 -3.27 -0.29 0.34
C VAL A 32 -2.21 -1.02 1.17
N GLY A 33 -2.01 -2.31 0.90
CA GLY A 33 -0.97 -3.10 1.56
C GLY A 33 0.44 -2.74 1.09
N VAL A 34 1.44 -3.21 1.85
CA VAL A 34 2.83 -3.24 1.34
C VAL A 34 2.89 -4.25 0.20
N ASP A 35 3.40 -3.84 -0.95
CA ASP A 35 3.50 -4.73 -2.11
C ASP A 35 4.38 -5.95 -1.77
N GLU A 36 3.95 -7.13 -2.19
CA GLU A 36 4.64 -8.39 -1.89
C GLU A 36 6.07 -8.42 -2.44
N SER A 37 6.30 -7.76 -3.58
CA SER A 37 7.63 -7.57 -4.15
C SER A 37 8.58 -6.82 -3.20
N LEU A 38 8.07 -5.86 -2.42
CA LEU A 38 8.85 -5.15 -1.40
C LEU A 38 9.09 -6.01 -0.16
N LEU A 39 8.12 -6.86 0.21
CA LEU A 39 8.27 -7.77 1.34
C LEU A 39 9.39 -8.79 1.11
N MET A 40 9.65 -9.21 -0.13
CA MET A 40 10.78 -10.10 -0.44
C MET A 40 12.14 -9.49 -0.05
N TYR A 41 12.26 -8.16 0.00
CA TYR A 41 13.51 -7.50 0.42
C TYR A 41 13.69 -7.42 1.94
N SER A 42 12.68 -7.81 2.72
CA SER A 42 12.67 -7.78 4.19
C SER A 42 13.18 -9.06 4.84
N THR A 43 13.39 -10.11 4.05
CA THR A 43 13.98 -11.36 4.53
C THR A 43 15.49 -11.20 4.74
N THR A 44 16.00 -11.98 5.69
CA THR A 44 17.43 -12.13 5.94
C THR A 44 18.18 -12.72 4.73
N ASP A 45 17.48 -13.30 3.76
CA ASP A 45 18.07 -13.88 2.54
C ASP A 45 17.94 -12.98 1.31
N SER A 46 17.63 -11.69 1.54
CA SER A 46 17.42 -10.66 0.51
C SER A 46 18.39 -10.72 -0.69
N ALA A 47 19.66 -11.09 -0.51
CA ALA A 47 20.63 -11.21 -1.61
C ALA A 47 20.33 -12.38 -2.58
N ALA A 48 19.89 -13.53 -2.07
CA ALA A 48 19.51 -14.69 -2.88
C ALA A 48 18.15 -14.46 -3.56
N ASP A 49 17.21 -13.83 -2.85
CA ASP A 49 15.87 -13.50 -3.38
C ASP A 49 15.96 -12.42 -4.48
N LEU A 50 16.84 -11.42 -4.30
CA LEU A 50 17.19 -10.42 -5.31
C LEU A 50 17.79 -11.05 -6.57
N GLN A 51 18.65 -12.07 -6.40
CA GLN A 51 19.27 -12.77 -7.52
C GLN A 51 18.26 -13.66 -8.25
N ALA A 52 17.37 -14.34 -7.53
CA ALA A 52 16.31 -15.15 -8.09
C ALA A 52 15.28 -14.31 -8.87
N PHE A 53 14.87 -13.15 -8.33
CA PHE A 53 13.98 -12.21 -9.02
C PHE A 53 14.63 -11.63 -10.27
N SER A 54 15.91 -11.27 -10.19
CA SER A 54 16.67 -10.78 -11.35
C SER A 54 16.88 -11.83 -12.44
N ASN A 55 16.95 -13.11 -12.08
CA ASN A 55 17.05 -14.21 -13.04
C ASN A 55 15.70 -14.51 -13.71
N ASN A 56 14.57 -14.28 -13.02
CA ASN A 56 13.22 -14.50 -13.53
C ASN A 56 12.72 -13.39 -14.46
N LEU A 57 13.28 -12.17 -14.38
CA LEU A 57 12.93 -11.03 -15.26
C LEU A 57 13.51 -11.11 -16.70
N GLY A 58 14.17 -12.22 -17.06
CA GLY A 58 14.39 -12.61 -18.46
C GLY A 58 15.49 -11.86 -19.23
N SER A 59 16.57 -12.58 -19.54
CA SER A 59 17.38 -12.42 -20.76
C SER A 59 18.16 -11.12 -21.03
N ALA A 60 18.29 -10.22 -20.06
CA ALA A 60 19.38 -9.24 -20.02
C ALA A 60 20.37 -9.67 -18.94
N GLY A 61 21.59 -10.01 -19.36
CA GLY A 61 22.55 -10.81 -18.60
C GLY A 61 22.83 -10.33 -17.17
N ASN A 62 23.03 -11.31 -16.28
CA ASN A 62 23.72 -11.18 -14.98
C ASN A 62 23.41 -9.89 -14.22
N ALA A 63 22.13 -9.55 -14.14
CA ALA A 63 21.68 -8.43 -13.36
C ALA A 63 21.79 -8.81 -11.87
N SER A 64 22.65 -8.08 -11.15
CA SER A 64 22.74 -8.16 -9.70
C SER A 64 21.52 -7.45 -9.10
N GLY A 65 21.06 -7.88 -7.92
CA GLY A 65 19.87 -7.38 -7.23
C GLY A 65 19.63 -5.86 -7.24
N LEU A 66 20.70 -5.08 -7.35
CA LEU A 66 20.65 -3.63 -7.48
C LEU A 66 19.77 -3.11 -8.64
N GLY A 67 19.69 -3.84 -9.76
CA GLY A 67 18.93 -3.39 -10.94
C GLY A 67 17.42 -3.36 -10.72
N ALA A 68 16.91 -4.32 -9.95
CA ALA A 68 15.50 -4.36 -9.57
C ALA A 68 15.17 -3.21 -8.59
N LEU A 69 16.07 -2.93 -7.64
CA LEU A 69 15.88 -1.86 -6.66
C LEU A 69 15.80 -0.49 -7.33
N THR A 70 16.67 -0.19 -8.29
CA THR A 70 16.67 1.12 -8.98
C THR A 70 15.44 1.30 -9.86
N MET A 71 14.95 0.24 -10.52
CA MET A 71 13.69 0.31 -11.29
C MET A 71 12.49 0.63 -10.39
N VAL A 72 12.34 -0.08 -9.26
CA VAL A 72 11.25 0.15 -8.30
C VAL A 72 11.31 1.57 -7.71
N ILE A 73 12.52 2.08 -7.43
CA ILE A 73 12.72 3.45 -6.93
C ILE A 73 12.31 4.49 -7.98
N MET A 74 12.74 4.33 -9.24
CA MET A 74 12.39 5.29 -10.30
C MET A 74 10.89 5.31 -10.56
N GLU A 75 10.25 4.14 -10.64
CA GLU A 75 8.81 4.04 -10.85
C GLU A 75 8.01 4.70 -9.72
N LEU A 76 8.46 4.51 -8.48
CA LEU A 76 7.86 5.17 -7.32
C LEU A 76 8.01 6.70 -7.40
N ILE A 77 9.20 7.21 -7.72
CA ILE A 77 9.45 8.67 -7.86
C ILE A 77 8.56 9.26 -8.97
N VAL A 78 8.47 8.58 -10.12
CA VAL A 78 7.61 8.98 -11.25
C VAL A 78 6.14 9.00 -10.81
N SER A 79 5.70 7.98 -10.07
CA SER A 79 4.32 7.88 -9.58
C SER A 79 3.98 9.02 -8.62
N VAL A 80 4.87 9.32 -7.66
CA VAL A 80 4.67 10.45 -6.74
C VAL A 80 4.61 11.78 -7.50
N THR A 81 5.55 11.99 -8.42
CA THR A 81 5.65 13.21 -9.23
C THR A 81 4.38 13.45 -10.03
N ASN A 82 3.85 12.40 -10.66
CA ASN A 82 2.63 12.48 -11.45
C ASN A 82 1.40 12.78 -10.59
N ILE A 83 1.26 12.17 -9.41
CA ILE A 83 0.17 12.50 -8.47
C ILE A 83 0.22 13.98 -8.09
N THR A 84 1.42 14.48 -7.77
CA THR A 84 1.59 15.89 -7.37
C THR A 84 1.39 16.89 -8.51
N ASN A 85 1.63 16.49 -9.76
CA ASN A 85 1.49 17.37 -10.93
C ASN A 85 0.06 17.35 -11.52
N GLN A 86 -0.67 16.24 -11.44
CA GLN A 86 -2.02 16.10 -12.00
C GLN A 86 -3.09 16.93 -11.27
N THR A 87 -2.82 17.48 -10.10
CA THR A 87 -3.73 18.46 -9.47
C THR A 87 -3.78 19.81 -10.16
N ASN A 88 -2.92 20.06 -11.17
CA ASN A 88 -3.01 21.24 -12.03
C ASN A 88 -3.75 20.97 -13.36
N ASN A 89 -4.05 19.71 -13.70
CA ASN A 89 -4.84 19.34 -14.88
C ASN A 89 -5.52 17.98 -14.63
N GLY A 90 -6.84 18.02 -14.38
CA GLY A 90 -7.62 16.83 -14.04
C GLY A 90 -7.63 15.78 -15.14
N SER A 91 -6.99 14.65 -14.90
CA SER A 91 -7.32 13.38 -15.55
C SER A 91 -6.72 12.21 -14.78
N TYR A 92 -7.55 11.55 -13.97
CA TYR A 92 -7.25 10.27 -13.32
C TYR A 92 -7.33 9.17 -14.38
N GLY A 93 -6.20 8.60 -14.80
CA GLY A 93 -6.24 7.52 -15.78
C GLY A 93 -4.98 6.68 -15.99
N MET A 94 -3.82 7.01 -15.41
CA MET A 94 -2.55 6.44 -15.91
C MET A 94 -1.88 5.35 -15.06
N PHE A 95 -2.33 5.08 -13.82
CA PHE A 95 -1.57 4.19 -12.90
C PHE A 95 -2.06 2.74 -12.80
N ARG A 96 -3.03 2.32 -13.62
CA ARG A 96 -3.52 0.93 -13.62
C ARG A 96 -2.86 0.04 -14.69
N SER A 97 -1.98 0.59 -15.52
CA SER A 97 -1.32 -0.15 -16.61
C SER A 97 0.04 -0.72 -16.18
N ASP A 98 0.85 0.03 -15.42
CA ASP A 98 2.29 -0.26 -15.42
C ASP A 98 2.76 -1.14 -14.25
N PHE A 99 1.99 -1.22 -13.16
CA PHE A 99 2.21 -2.22 -12.10
C PHE A 99 1.75 -3.63 -12.48
N GLY A 100 0.97 -3.77 -13.57
CA GLY A 100 0.38 -5.04 -14.01
C GLY A 100 0.68 -5.44 -15.45
N LYS A 101 1.34 -4.56 -16.23
CA LYS A 101 1.90 -4.90 -17.53
C LYS A 101 3.41 -4.87 -17.42
N GLU A 102 3.94 -6.08 -17.37
CA GLU A 102 5.29 -6.47 -17.69
C GLU A 102 5.72 -5.91 -19.06
N GLU A 103 6.02 -4.61 -19.13
CA GLU A 103 6.86 -4.03 -20.18
C GLU A 103 7.90 -3.15 -19.47
N ALA A 104 9.05 -3.76 -19.20
CA ALA A 104 10.23 -3.08 -18.70
C ALA A 104 10.47 -1.79 -19.51
N PRO A 105 10.70 -0.63 -18.86
CA PRO A 105 10.99 0.61 -19.58
C PRO A 105 12.22 0.39 -20.46
N SER A 106 11.96 0.32 -21.77
CA SER A 106 12.98 0.12 -22.79
C SER A 106 13.98 1.29 -22.78
N VAL A 107 15.21 0.96 -22.39
CA VAL A 107 16.46 1.50 -22.96
C VAL A 107 16.68 3.01 -22.74
N HIS A 108 16.92 3.39 -21.49
CA HIS A 108 17.90 4.43 -21.15
C HIS A 108 18.63 4.17 -19.81
N GLY A 109 18.13 3.28 -18.96
CA GLY A 109 18.78 2.89 -17.70
C GLY A 109 19.92 1.85 -17.82
N THR A 110 20.08 1.19 -18.97
CA THR A 110 21.06 0.10 -19.14
C THR A 110 22.51 0.57 -19.22
N ALA A 111 22.78 1.83 -19.63
CA ALA A 111 24.14 2.35 -19.70
C ALA A 111 24.71 2.80 -18.33
N ALA A 112 23.84 3.24 -17.41
CA ALA A 112 24.24 3.51 -16.02
C ALA A 112 24.48 2.20 -15.24
N TYR A 113 23.75 1.15 -15.63
CA TYR A 113 23.78 -0.16 -14.98
C TYR A 113 25.11 -0.92 -15.12
N GLU A 114 25.81 -0.80 -16.25
CA GLU A 114 27.11 -1.45 -16.46
C GLU A 114 28.29 -0.72 -15.78
N TYR A 115 28.19 0.60 -15.59
CA TYR A 115 29.26 1.38 -14.95
C TYR A 115 29.25 1.29 -13.42
N ALA A 116 28.09 1.13 -12.78
CA ALA A 116 27.97 0.96 -11.33
C ALA A 116 28.52 -0.39 -10.80
N ARG A 117 28.87 -1.32 -11.70
CA ARG A 117 29.35 -2.66 -11.34
C ARG A 117 30.77 -2.67 -10.74
N ASN A 118 31.56 -1.61 -10.95
CA ASN A 118 32.99 -1.60 -10.59
C ASN A 118 33.41 -0.48 -9.63
N ASP A 119 32.49 0.36 -9.16
CA ASP A 119 32.83 1.46 -8.27
C ASP A 119 31.81 1.60 -7.12
N GLU A 120 32.19 1.09 -5.95
CA GLU A 120 31.40 1.18 -4.70
C GLU A 120 31.12 2.64 -4.32
N GLN A 121 32.00 3.57 -4.73
CA GLN A 121 31.84 4.99 -4.50
C GLN A 121 30.72 5.60 -5.35
N SER A 122 30.69 5.29 -6.65
CA SER A 122 29.60 5.67 -7.56
C SER A 122 28.24 5.17 -7.05
N LEU A 123 28.19 3.93 -6.57
CA LEU A 123 26.97 3.36 -5.99
C LEU A 123 26.53 4.09 -4.71
N GLU A 124 27.47 4.45 -3.84
CA GLU A 124 27.17 5.21 -2.63
C GLU A 124 26.59 6.60 -2.98
N GLU A 125 27.15 7.27 -3.98
CA GLU A 125 26.68 8.57 -4.45
C GLU A 125 25.26 8.46 -5.05
N GLU A 126 24.99 7.42 -5.82
CA GLU A 126 23.67 7.20 -6.40
C GLU A 126 22.61 6.91 -5.33
N LEU A 127 22.91 6.05 -4.36
CA LEU A 127 22.01 5.75 -3.24
C LEU A 127 21.71 6.99 -2.38
N LYS A 128 22.71 7.84 -2.14
CA LYS A 128 22.48 9.11 -1.43
C LYS A 128 21.57 10.06 -2.22
N ARG A 129 21.78 10.17 -3.53
CA ARG A 129 20.91 10.99 -4.38
C ARG A 129 19.47 10.47 -4.31
N PHE A 130 19.29 9.17 -4.43
CA PHE A 130 17.97 8.55 -4.37
C PHE A 130 17.31 8.68 -3.00
N GLU A 131 18.04 8.49 -1.91
CA GLU A 131 17.52 8.69 -0.55
C GLU A 131 16.98 10.11 -0.38
N LYS A 132 17.77 11.12 -0.80
CA LYS A 132 17.37 12.52 -0.71
C LYS A 132 16.12 12.83 -1.53
N GLU A 133 16.07 12.34 -2.76
CA GLU A 133 14.91 12.53 -3.65
C GLU A 133 13.66 11.83 -3.09
N LEU A 134 13.79 10.57 -2.67
CA LEU A 134 12.69 9.80 -2.11
C LEU A 134 12.16 10.42 -0.82
N SER A 135 13.03 10.82 0.08
CA SER A 135 12.68 11.49 1.35
C SER A 135 11.90 12.79 1.11
N CYS A 136 12.33 13.59 0.13
CA CYS A 136 11.63 14.80 -0.29
C CYS A 136 10.22 14.50 -0.83
N HIS A 137 10.12 13.58 -1.79
CA HIS A 137 8.86 13.20 -2.40
C HIS A 137 7.86 12.59 -1.41
N LEU A 138 8.32 11.74 -0.48
CA LEU A 138 7.49 11.19 0.58
C LEU A 138 6.97 12.27 1.53
N THR A 139 7.78 13.28 1.83
CA THR A 139 7.36 14.41 2.66
C THR A 139 6.27 15.24 1.95
N ILE A 140 6.45 15.51 0.66
CA ILE A 140 5.45 16.21 -0.16
C ILE A 140 4.16 15.41 -0.22
N LEU A 141 4.24 14.12 -0.56
CA LEU A 141 3.06 13.25 -0.64
C LEU A 141 2.34 13.13 0.70
N ARG A 142 3.08 13.00 1.81
CA ARG A 142 2.48 13.00 3.15
C ARG A 142 1.68 14.27 3.40
N ASN A 143 2.26 15.43 3.14
CA ASN A 143 1.60 16.72 3.39
C ASN A 143 0.35 16.85 2.52
N PHE A 144 0.42 16.42 1.26
CA PHE A 144 -0.68 16.38 0.33
C PHE A 144 -1.84 15.49 0.80
N LEU A 145 -1.52 14.31 1.34
CA LEU A 145 -2.49 13.38 1.91
C LEU A 145 -3.12 13.88 3.22
N LEU A 146 -2.33 14.52 4.09
CA LEU A 146 -2.79 14.94 5.43
C LEU A 146 -3.56 16.27 5.42
N PHE A 147 -3.08 17.24 4.63
CA PHE A 147 -3.47 18.65 4.73
C PHE A 147 -4.25 19.15 3.53
N ASP A 148 -3.95 18.66 2.31
CA ASP A 148 -4.56 19.19 1.08
C ASP A 148 -5.89 18.50 0.70
N GLY A 149 -6.33 17.53 1.52
CA GLY A 149 -7.58 16.80 1.32
C GLY A 149 -7.55 15.79 0.16
N GLN A 150 -6.37 15.48 -0.36
CA GLN A 150 -6.15 14.66 -1.56
C GLN A 150 -5.93 13.18 -1.23
N MET A 151 -6.56 12.72 -0.16
CA MET A 151 -6.50 11.32 0.25
C MET A 151 -7.15 10.43 -0.82
N SER A 152 -6.48 9.35 -1.20
CA SER A 152 -7.02 8.28 -2.05
C SER A 152 -6.34 6.96 -1.71
N SER A 153 -6.94 5.81 -2.05
CA SER A 153 -6.28 4.51 -1.83
C SER A 153 -4.96 4.41 -2.58
N CYS A 154 -4.93 4.88 -3.83
CA CYS A 154 -3.72 4.86 -4.66
C CYS A 154 -2.59 5.69 -4.04
N ALA A 155 -2.85 6.96 -3.70
CA ALA A 155 -1.82 7.84 -3.16
C ALA A 155 -1.37 7.39 -1.75
N PHE A 156 -2.28 6.86 -0.92
CA PHE A 156 -1.91 6.28 0.37
C PHE A 156 -1.04 5.03 0.22
N LYS A 157 -1.38 4.11 -0.69
CA LYS A 157 -0.57 2.93 -1.02
C LYS A 157 0.83 3.33 -1.46
N ILE A 158 0.94 4.31 -2.36
CA ILE A 158 2.23 4.82 -2.85
C ILE A 158 3.08 5.38 -1.71
N TRP A 159 2.46 6.12 -0.77
CA TRP A 159 3.18 6.61 0.40
C TRP A 159 3.69 5.46 1.28
N VAL A 160 2.84 4.46 1.59
CA VAL A 160 3.20 3.29 2.41
C VAL A 160 4.36 2.52 1.79
N ASN A 161 4.24 2.16 0.50
CA ASN A 161 5.27 1.44 -0.24
C ASN A 161 6.57 2.24 -0.33
N GLY A 162 6.47 3.55 -0.53
CA GLY A 162 7.65 4.41 -0.60
C GLY A 162 8.34 4.59 0.75
N ALA A 163 7.59 4.74 1.84
CA ALA A 163 8.14 4.78 3.19
C ALA A 163 8.86 3.47 3.53
N TYR A 164 8.29 2.33 3.12
CA TYR A 164 8.91 1.02 3.28
C TYR A 164 10.23 0.90 2.49
N LEU A 165 10.20 1.29 1.21
CA LEU A 165 11.38 1.31 0.33
C LEU A 165 12.48 2.24 0.86
N HIS A 166 12.11 3.40 1.41
CA HIS A 166 13.06 4.36 1.98
C HIS A 166 13.90 3.73 3.10
N VAL A 167 13.28 2.92 3.97
CA VAL A 167 14.03 2.21 5.02
C VAL A 167 14.99 1.18 4.40
N HIS A 168 14.57 0.47 3.36
CA HIS A 168 15.44 -0.48 2.64
C HIS A 168 16.65 0.19 1.96
N VAL A 169 16.45 1.35 1.34
CA VAL A 169 17.53 2.15 0.74
C VAL A 169 18.58 2.50 1.80
N LEU A 170 18.15 2.92 2.99
CA LEU A 170 19.05 3.27 4.08
C LEU A 170 19.75 2.06 4.70
N ILE A 171 19.06 0.91 4.82
CA ILE A 171 19.69 -0.34 5.23
C ILE A 171 20.79 -0.73 4.23
N ARG A 172 20.54 -0.55 2.93
CA ARG A 172 21.53 -0.81 1.88
C ARG A 172 22.71 0.15 1.97
N GLU A 173 22.46 1.44 2.20
CA GLU A 173 23.51 2.44 2.42
C GLU A 173 24.37 2.07 3.64
N ALA A 174 23.74 1.66 4.75
CA ALA A 174 24.42 1.24 5.97
C ALA A 174 25.29 -0.01 5.77
N ARG A 175 24.90 -0.92 4.86
CA ARG A 175 25.68 -2.11 4.50
C ARG A 175 26.93 -1.77 3.70
N LEU A 176 26.86 -0.77 2.80
CA LEU A 176 28.00 -0.32 1.98
C LEU A 176 29.00 0.53 2.78
N LYS A 177 28.52 1.32 3.73
CA LYS A 177 29.34 2.28 4.49
C LYS A 177 30.18 1.67 5.61
N THR A 178 30.93 0.61 5.32
CA THR A 178 31.91 0.03 6.25
C THR A 178 33.16 0.90 6.45
N HIS A 179 33.37 1.94 5.62
CA HIS A 179 34.61 2.75 5.59
C HIS A 179 34.46 4.26 5.86
N THR A 180 33.24 4.82 6.01
CA THR A 180 33.02 6.29 6.06
C THR A 180 32.89 6.89 7.46
N GLY A 181 33.45 6.27 8.49
CA GLY A 181 33.55 6.83 9.84
C GLY A 181 32.27 6.84 10.68
N LYS A 182 31.09 6.57 10.09
CA LYS A 182 29.88 6.21 10.85
C LYS A 182 29.94 4.74 11.23
N THR A 183 29.76 4.45 12.52
CA THR A 183 29.66 3.05 12.98
C THR A 183 28.34 2.44 12.54
N LYS A 184 28.29 1.14 12.27
CA LYS A 184 27.03 0.41 12.01
C LYS A 184 25.98 0.67 13.12
N THR A 185 26.43 0.88 14.36
CA THR A 185 25.56 1.26 15.48
C THR A 185 24.88 2.62 15.28
N GLN A 186 25.57 3.62 14.74
CA GLN A 186 24.97 4.91 14.41
C GLN A 186 23.93 4.79 13.30
N PHE A 187 24.13 3.91 12.32
CA PHE A 187 23.12 3.61 11.31
C PHE A 187 21.87 2.94 11.90
N VAL A 188 22.05 1.96 12.80
CA VAL A 188 20.92 1.34 13.51
C VAL A 188 20.10 2.40 14.24
N GLN A 189 20.74 3.32 14.96
CA GLN A 189 20.04 4.39 15.68
C GLN A 189 19.30 5.34 14.73
N PHE A 190 19.96 5.80 13.67
CA PHE A 190 19.37 6.69 12.68
C PHE A 190 18.16 6.07 11.98
N ILE A 191 18.31 4.85 11.46
CA ILE A 191 17.25 4.16 10.72
C ILE A 191 16.10 3.80 11.67
N SER A 192 16.38 3.40 12.92
CA SER A 192 15.34 3.18 13.92
C SER A 192 14.52 4.43 14.18
N ALA A 193 15.16 5.61 14.30
CA ALA A 193 14.46 6.87 14.51
C ALA A 193 13.61 7.26 13.28
N LEU A 194 14.08 6.97 12.06
CA LEU A 194 13.28 7.17 10.86
C LEU A 194 12.07 6.22 10.81
N ILE A 195 12.22 4.95 11.18
CA ILE A 195 11.09 4.02 11.25
C ILE A 195 10.05 4.53 12.27
N ASP A 196 10.48 5.09 13.40
CA ASP A 196 9.58 5.72 14.37
C ASP A 196 8.83 6.91 13.78
N LEU A 197 9.50 7.73 12.96
CA LEU A 197 8.84 8.83 12.24
C LEU A 197 7.81 8.30 11.22
N HIS A 198 8.16 7.29 10.42
CA HIS A 198 7.23 6.67 9.48
C HIS A 198 6.03 6.02 10.17
N LEU A 199 6.23 5.40 11.34
CA LEU A 199 5.15 4.86 12.15
C LEU A 199 4.21 5.96 12.66
N GLN A 200 4.75 7.11 13.10
CA GLN A 200 3.93 8.26 13.49
C GLN A 200 3.13 8.83 12.31
N ASP A 201 3.78 9.00 11.16
CA ASP A 201 3.13 9.48 9.95
C ASP A 201 2.05 8.49 9.46
N LEU A 202 2.33 7.19 9.52
CA LEU A 202 1.37 6.12 9.18
C LEU A 202 0.14 6.15 10.09
N ASP A 203 0.31 6.42 11.39
CA ASP A 203 -0.81 6.53 12.34
C ASP A 203 -1.76 7.66 11.96
N LEU A 204 -1.20 8.82 11.63
CA LEU A 204 -1.98 9.98 11.18
C LEU A 204 -2.68 9.71 9.85
N LEU A 205 -1.95 9.13 8.89
CA LEU A 205 -2.47 8.81 7.57
C LEU A 205 -3.55 7.73 7.62
N LEU A 206 -3.41 6.69 8.45
CA LEU A 206 -4.45 5.68 8.65
C LEU A 206 -5.75 6.29 9.20
N GLY A 207 -5.64 7.23 10.15
CA GLY A 207 -6.80 7.97 10.65
C GLY A 207 -7.50 8.77 9.55
N LYS A 208 -6.73 9.50 8.74
CA LYS A 208 -7.26 10.26 7.58
C LYS A 208 -7.85 9.36 6.51
N TYR A 209 -7.19 8.24 6.22
CA TYR A 209 -7.62 7.26 5.22
C TYR A 209 -8.92 6.55 5.64
N LYS A 210 -9.07 6.24 6.93
CA LYS A 210 -10.32 5.71 7.49
C LYS A 210 -11.48 6.68 7.33
N THR A 211 -11.26 7.97 7.62
CA THR A 211 -12.26 9.02 7.41
C THR A 211 -12.63 9.14 5.93
N TYR A 212 -11.63 9.14 5.04
CA TYR A 212 -11.83 9.14 3.59
C TYR A 212 -12.71 7.94 3.14
N LYS A 213 -12.37 6.72 3.56
CA LYS A 213 -13.15 5.52 3.23
C LYS A 213 -14.57 5.55 3.78
N SER A 214 -14.76 6.03 5.01
CA SER A 214 -16.09 6.22 5.59
C SER A 214 -16.92 7.28 4.86
N GLY A 215 -16.27 8.29 4.26
CA GLY A 215 -16.93 9.30 3.43
C GLY A 215 -17.40 8.78 2.08
N LEU A 216 -16.72 7.77 1.53
CA LEU A 216 -17.05 7.15 0.24
C LEU A 216 -17.94 5.91 0.36
N THR A 217 -18.15 5.42 1.57
CA THR A 217 -18.97 4.24 1.82
C THR A 217 -20.39 4.67 2.15
N GLU A 218 -21.35 4.05 1.49
CA GLU A 218 -22.77 4.33 1.67
C GLU A 218 -23.50 3.02 1.97
N VAL A 219 -24.54 3.11 2.79
CA VAL A 219 -25.47 2.00 3.02
C VAL A 219 -26.82 2.46 2.49
N ASN A 220 -27.28 1.78 1.45
CA ASN A 220 -28.51 2.13 0.74
C ASN A 220 -29.54 1.02 0.94
N GLY A 221 -30.82 1.38 1.12
CA GLY A 221 -31.89 0.40 0.99
C GLY A 221 -32.03 -0.04 -0.47
N PHE A 222 -32.33 -1.31 -0.70
CA PHE A 222 -32.76 -1.76 -2.03
C PHE A 222 -34.14 -2.40 -1.99
N ASP A 223 -34.94 -2.05 -2.99
CA ASP A 223 -36.31 -2.49 -3.12
C ASP A 223 -36.40 -3.64 -4.12
N ARG A 224 -37.32 -4.57 -3.85
CA ARG A 224 -37.79 -5.52 -4.85
C ARG A 224 -39.15 -5.05 -5.31
N CYS A 225 -39.25 -4.75 -6.59
CA CYS A 225 -40.51 -4.38 -7.22
C CYS A 225 -41.13 -5.58 -7.92
N SER A 226 -42.43 -5.76 -7.76
CA SER A 226 -43.24 -6.72 -8.51
C SER A 226 -44.32 -6.00 -9.30
N GLU A 227 -44.48 -6.40 -10.56
CA GLU A 227 -45.52 -5.90 -11.45
C GLU A 227 -46.69 -6.89 -11.52
N ALA A 228 -47.90 -6.40 -11.27
CA ALA A 228 -49.13 -7.16 -11.45
C ALA A 228 -50.12 -6.28 -12.22
N GLY A 229 -50.31 -6.55 -13.51
CA GLY A 229 -51.13 -5.72 -14.39
C GLY A 229 -50.54 -4.32 -14.58
N ALA A 230 -51.32 -3.28 -14.28
CA ALA A 230 -50.88 -1.87 -14.39
C ALA A 230 -50.29 -1.30 -13.08
N THR A 231 -50.15 -2.11 -12.04
CA THR A 231 -49.63 -1.67 -10.73
C THR A 231 -48.24 -2.21 -10.47
N VAL A 232 -47.31 -1.31 -10.10
CA VAL A 232 -45.96 -1.64 -9.61
C VAL A 232 -45.97 -1.48 -8.09
N THR A 233 -45.57 -2.53 -7.37
CA THR A 233 -45.42 -2.52 -5.91
C THR A 233 -43.97 -2.80 -5.56
N CYS A 234 -43.33 -1.90 -4.83
CA CYS A 234 -41.96 -2.04 -4.36
C CYS A 234 -41.93 -2.23 -2.86
N VAL A 235 -41.17 -3.21 -2.39
CA VAL A 235 -40.96 -3.47 -0.96
C VAL A 235 -39.46 -3.46 -0.68
N LYS A 236 -39.04 -2.76 0.37
CA LYS A 236 -37.66 -2.79 0.84
C LYS A 236 -37.33 -4.22 1.30
N VAL A 237 -36.35 -4.83 0.65
CA VAL A 237 -35.98 -6.24 0.90
C VAL A 237 -34.64 -6.38 1.60
N GLY A 238 -33.88 -5.30 1.71
CA GLY A 238 -32.59 -5.33 2.37
C GLY A 238 -31.77 -4.06 2.19
N CYS A 239 -30.50 -4.20 2.56
CA CYS A 239 -29.51 -3.14 2.56
C CYS A 239 -28.34 -3.50 1.66
N THR A 240 -27.80 -2.53 0.94
CA THR A 240 -26.59 -2.69 0.15
C THR A 240 -25.53 -1.74 0.69
N ILE A 241 -24.36 -2.27 1.01
CA ILE A 241 -23.19 -1.44 1.27
C ILE A 241 -22.42 -1.24 -0.02
N VAL A 242 -22.13 0.00 -0.37
CA VAL A 242 -21.37 0.37 -1.59
C VAL A 242 -20.16 1.21 -1.25
N ASN A 243 -19.13 1.13 -2.07
CA ASN A 243 -17.97 2.02 -2.01
C ASN A 243 -17.85 2.81 -3.32
N ASN A 244 -17.91 4.14 -3.21
CA ASN A 244 -17.95 5.05 -4.36
C ASN A 244 -16.57 5.62 -4.75
N GLU A 245 -15.47 4.98 -4.34
CA GLU A 245 -14.13 5.42 -4.75
C GLU A 245 -13.91 5.32 -6.26
N ASN A 246 -14.42 4.25 -6.88
CA ASN A 246 -14.39 4.08 -8.32
C ASN A 246 -15.81 4.18 -8.89
N LYS A 247 -16.16 5.37 -9.42
CA LYS A 247 -17.51 5.64 -9.96
C LYS A 247 -17.86 4.78 -11.17
N ASP A 248 -16.86 4.24 -11.88
CA ASP A 248 -17.06 3.45 -13.09
C ASP A 248 -17.33 1.96 -12.79
N VAL A 249 -17.13 1.53 -11.55
CA VAL A 249 -17.34 0.14 -11.13
C VAL A 249 -18.33 0.13 -9.98
N TYR A 250 -19.57 -0.29 -10.26
CA TYR A 250 -20.53 -0.54 -9.20
C TYR A 250 -20.00 -1.66 -8.30
N CYS A 251 -19.67 -1.30 -7.07
CA CYS A 251 -19.20 -2.23 -6.07
C CYS A 251 -20.14 -2.20 -4.88
N GLY A 252 -21.01 -3.20 -4.77
CA GLY A 252 -22.02 -3.28 -3.74
C GLY A 252 -22.24 -4.70 -3.24
N VAL A 253 -22.37 -4.85 -1.92
CA VAL A 253 -22.72 -6.12 -1.27
C VAL A 253 -24.09 -6.00 -0.62
N ASN A 254 -24.97 -6.92 -0.98
CA ASN A 254 -26.35 -6.95 -0.48
C ASN A 254 -26.46 -7.78 0.80
N HIS A 255 -27.26 -7.30 1.75
CA HIS A 255 -27.77 -8.00 2.91
C HIS A 255 -29.30 -8.05 2.80
N GLN A 256 -29.86 -9.25 2.70
CA GLN A 256 -31.31 -9.43 2.59
C GLN A 256 -31.93 -9.45 3.99
N SER A 257 -32.64 -8.38 4.34
CA SER A 257 -33.43 -8.32 5.54
C SER A 257 -34.51 -7.25 5.40
N PRO A 258 -35.79 -7.63 5.25
CA PRO A 258 -36.88 -6.68 5.04
C PRO A 258 -37.19 -5.84 6.28
N THR A 259 -36.67 -6.22 7.45
CA THR A 259 -36.89 -5.53 8.73
C THR A 259 -35.73 -4.64 9.16
N ASP A 260 -34.56 -4.75 8.53
CA ASP A 260 -33.38 -4.00 8.95
C ASP A 260 -33.39 -2.56 8.39
N PRO A 261 -33.24 -1.54 9.25
CA PRO A 261 -33.10 -0.17 8.81
C PRO A 261 -31.72 0.06 8.20
N CYS A 262 -31.67 0.21 6.89
CA CYS A 262 -30.44 0.46 6.13
C CYS A 262 -29.84 1.86 6.33
N ASP A 263 -30.61 2.80 6.86
CA ASP A 263 -30.23 4.21 6.96
C ASP A 263 -29.45 4.52 8.26
N ARG A 264 -28.75 3.52 8.82
CA ARG A 264 -28.00 3.69 10.07
C ARG A 264 -26.52 3.93 9.84
N SER A 265 -26.00 5.01 10.43
CA SER A 265 -24.59 5.36 10.38
C SER A 265 -23.68 4.37 11.12
N ASP A 266 -24.20 3.69 12.14
CA ASP A 266 -23.46 2.71 12.95
C ASP A 266 -23.14 1.42 12.19
N LEU A 267 -23.99 0.99 11.25
CA LEU A 267 -23.73 -0.13 10.33
C LEU A 267 -22.53 0.15 9.43
N LYS A 268 -22.50 1.37 8.85
CA LYS A 268 -21.35 1.83 8.05
C LYS A 268 -20.08 1.85 8.88
N GLU A 269 -20.14 2.46 10.07
CA GLU A 269 -18.98 2.57 10.95
C GLU A 269 -18.46 1.19 11.38
N ALA A 270 -19.35 0.27 11.75
CA ALA A 270 -18.99 -1.09 12.12
C ALA A 270 -18.28 -1.84 10.97
N PHE A 271 -18.78 -1.71 9.74
CA PHE A 271 -18.12 -2.30 8.57
C PHE A 271 -16.72 -1.72 8.32
N ILE A 272 -16.58 -0.39 8.33
CA ILE A 272 -15.28 0.28 8.16
C ILE A 272 -14.32 -0.13 9.28
N ASN A 273 -14.79 -0.22 10.52
CA ASN A 273 -13.98 -0.67 11.64
C ASN A 273 -13.47 -2.11 11.43
N ARG A 274 -14.29 -3.00 10.85
CA ARG A 274 -13.87 -4.37 10.52
C ARG A 274 -12.79 -4.39 9.45
N ILE A 275 -12.91 -3.59 8.38
CA ILE A 275 -11.84 -3.48 7.38
C ILE A 275 -10.52 -3.09 8.05
N PHE A 276 -10.52 -2.03 8.86
CA PHE A 276 -9.28 -1.54 9.46
C PHE A 276 -8.71 -2.43 10.58
N SER A 277 -9.51 -3.33 11.16
CA SER A 277 -9.07 -4.23 12.23
C SER A 277 -8.76 -5.65 11.77
N LEU A 278 -9.43 -6.15 10.74
CA LEU A 278 -9.35 -7.55 10.31
C LEU A 278 -8.71 -7.72 8.92
N TYR A 279 -8.82 -6.72 8.04
CA TYR A 279 -8.28 -6.86 6.69
C TYR A 279 -6.76 -6.78 6.73
N SER A 280 -6.10 -7.90 6.43
CA SER A 280 -4.65 -8.06 6.60
C SER A 280 -3.84 -6.94 5.93
N PRO A 281 -4.08 -6.54 4.66
CA PRO A 281 -3.32 -5.46 4.02
C PRO A 281 -3.36 -4.11 4.74
N VAL A 282 -4.37 -3.83 5.56
CA VAL A 282 -4.44 -2.58 6.35
C VAL A 282 -3.92 -2.82 7.77
N SER A 283 -4.41 -3.87 8.42
CA SER A 283 -4.11 -4.17 9.83
C SER A 283 -2.64 -4.56 10.08
N SER A 284 -1.95 -5.08 9.06
CA SER A 284 -0.55 -5.50 9.16
C SER A 284 0.46 -4.38 8.89
N LEU A 285 0.05 -3.21 8.37
CA LEU A 285 0.97 -2.15 7.93
C LEU A 285 1.97 -1.75 9.01
N LYS A 286 1.49 -1.45 10.23
CA LYS A 286 2.37 -1.10 11.35
C LYS A 286 3.32 -2.25 11.72
N SER A 287 2.82 -3.47 11.69
CA SER A 287 3.59 -4.67 12.03
C SER A 287 4.77 -4.87 11.09
N HIS A 288 4.65 -4.54 9.80
CA HIS A 288 5.76 -4.59 8.85
C HIS A 288 6.92 -3.66 9.25
N PHE A 289 6.63 -2.40 9.59
CA PHE A 289 7.64 -1.44 10.07
C PHE A 289 8.23 -1.84 11.43
N ILE A 290 7.40 -2.30 12.37
CA ILE A 290 7.86 -2.79 13.68
C ILE A 290 8.79 -3.99 13.51
N ASN A 291 8.43 -4.94 12.64
CA ASN A 291 9.26 -6.11 12.36
C ASN A 291 10.61 -5.69 11.77
N MET A 292 10.63 -4.74 10.82
CA MET A 292 11.87 -4.22 10.26
C MET A 292 12.73 -3.54 11.32
N LYS A 293 12.13 -2.74 12.21
CA LYS A 293 12.83 -2.08 13.33
C LYS A 293 13.45 -3.11 14.28
N ASN A 294 12.69 -4.15 14.66
CA ASN A 294 13.17 -5.19 15.57
C ASN A 294 14.33 -6.00 14.98
N ASN A 295 14.35 -6.19 13.66
CA ASN A 295 15.39 -6.94 12.95
C ASN A 295 16.49 -6.07 12.35
N LEU A 296 16.45 -4.75 12.54
CA LEU A 296 17.32 -3.78 11.87
C LEU A 296 18.82 -4.09 12.05
N ARG A 297 19.21 -4.56 13.24
CA ARG A 297 20.59 -4.97 13.50
C ARG A 297 20.99 -6.19 12.67
N ALA A 298 20.15 -7.21 12.60
CA ALA A 298 20.42 -8.36 11.76
C ALA A 298 20.53 -7.93 10.29
N LEU A 299 19.58 -7.11 9.83
CA LEU A 299 19.56 -6.59 8.46
C LEU A 299 20.84 -5.81 8.11
N ILE A 300 21.31 -4.89 8.95
CA ILE A 300 22.52 -4.10 8.64
C ILE A 300 23.83 -4.92 8.74
N PHE A 301 23.88 -5.89 9.64
CA PHE A 301 25.12 -6.61 9.93
C PHE A 301 25.36 -7.84 9.05
N GLN A 302 24.36 -8.28 8.29
CA GLN A 302 24.55 -9.31 7.26
C GLN A 302 25.61 -8.90 6.24
N GLN A 303 26.64 -9.74 6.08
CA GLN A 303 27.59 -9.62 4.99
C GLN A 303 26.96 -10.21 3.72
N PRO A 304 27.27 -9.66 2.52
CA PRO A 304 26.99 -10.36 1.28
C PRO A 304 27.70 -11.72 1.35
N HIS A 305 26.97 -12.81 1.07
CA HIS A 305 27.59 -14.11 0.91
C HIS A 305 28.73 -13.97 -0.12
N PRO A 306 29.96 -14.44 0.17
CA PRO A 306 30.98 -14.52 -0.84
C PRO A 306 30.44 -15.43 -1.94
N SER A 307 30.17 -14.85 -3.11
CA SER A 307 29.91 -15.59 -4.34
C SER A 307 31.03 -16.62 -4.46
N GLN A 308 30.66 -17.90 -4.41
CA GLN A 308 31.57 -18.99 -4.63
C GLN A 308 32.23 -18.75 -6.00
N THR A 309 33.50 -18.37 -5.97
CA THR A 309 34.38 -18.45 -7.13
C THR A 309 34.50 -19.93 -7.46
N GLU A 310 33.68 -20.40 -8.39
CA GLU A 310 33.91 -21.65 -9.09
C GLU A 310 35.24 -21.51 -9.84
N THR A 311 36.23 -22.27 -9.35
CA THR A 311 37.51 -22.57 -10.00
C THR A 311 37.33 -23.56 -11.13
#